data_AF-A0A4R5ASJ8-F1
#
_entry.id   AF-A0A4R5ASJ8-F1
#
_cell.length_a   1.000
_cell.length_b   1.000
_cell.length_c   1.000
_cell.angle_alpha   90.00
_cell.angle_beta   90.00
_cell.angle_gamma   90.00
#
_symmetry.space_group_name_H-M   'P 1'
#
loop_
_entity.id
_entity.type
_entity.pdbx_description
1 polymer ?
#
loop_
_entity_poly.entity_id
_entity_poly.type
_entity_poly.pdbx_seq_one_letter_code
_entity_poly.pdbx_strand_id
1 'polypeptide(L)'
;MKKIIYFLVVAFLVSCSPSKKELYGITDSFVESLQTTYDSYGILGGEEHIKTTSDGEYQVMPVGRLLNVKILKVVTDDVYKDLEEDLKSHYKDDKRVNDVYRNNVGTIMIDCRN
;
A
#
# COMPACT_ATOMS: atom_id res chain seq x y z
N MET A 1 37.52 -1.21 36.59
CA MET A 1 36.23 -0.48 36.66
C MET A 1 35.64 -0.42 35.26
N LYS A 2 34.48 -1.05 35.07
CA LYS A 2 33.87 -1.39 33.78
C LYS A 2 33.35 -0.13 33.08
N LYS A 3 33.79 0.14 31.85
CA LYS A 3 33.18 1.16 30.98
C LYS A 3 31.98 0.51 30.28
N ILE A 4 30.79 0.94 30.66
CA ILE A 4 29.52 0.48 30.08
C ILE A 4 29.42 1.05 28.67
N ILE A 5 29.37 0.15 27.68
CA ILE A 5 29.09 0.44 26.28
C ILE A 5 27.60 0.78 26.18
N TYR A 6 27.26 2.00 25.75
CA TYR A 6 25.89 2.33 25.36
C TYR A 6 25.61 1.71 24.00
N PHE A 7 25.00 0.53 24.01
CA PHE A 7 24.42 -0.10 22.83
C PHE A 7 23.09 0.60 22.56
N LEU A 8 23.07 1.54 21.60
CA LEU A 8 21.85 2.18 21.13
C LEU A 8 21.16 1.18 20.20
N VAL A 9 20.37 0.28 20.79
CA VAL A 9 19.49 -0.63 20.05
C VAL A 9 18.39 0.24 19.44
N VAL A 10 18.60 0.72 18.21
CA VAL A 10 17.51 1.13 17.35
C VAL A 10 16.77 -0.16 17.00
N ALA A 11 15.76 -0.48 17.80
CA ALA A 11 14.81 -1.51 17.46
C ALA A 11 14.04 -1.02 16.23
N PHE A 12 14.52 -1.40 15.04
CA PHE A 12 13.67 -1.54 13.87
C PHE A 12 12.66 -2.62 14.22
N LEU A 13 11.57 -2.22 14.89
CA LEU A 13 10.37 -3.01 14.95
C LEU A 13 9.88 -3.09 13.52
N VAL A 14 10.27 -4.18 12.84
CA VAL A 14 9.66 -4.61 11.59
C VAL A 14 8.20 -4.89 11.94
N SER A 15 7.39 -3.83 11.89
CA SER A 15 5.95 -3.84 12.10
C SER A 15 5.32 -4.54 10.91
N CYS A 16 5.51 -5.86 10.87
CA CYS A 16 4.74 -6.74 10.01
C CYS A 16 3.36 -6.87 10.69
N SER A 17 2.57 -5.79 10.61
CA SER A 17 1.19 -5.86 11.07
C SER A 17 0.44 -6.85 10.17
N PRO A 18 -0.41 -7.73 10.71
CA PRO A 18 -1.24 -8.63 9.90
C PRO A 18 -2.01 -7.88 8.82
N SER A 19 -2.41 -6.65 9.13
CA SER A 19 -3.08 -5.71 8.22
C SER A 19 -2.27 -5.40 6.96
N LYS A 20 -0.98 -5.07 7.10
CA LYS A 20 -0.10 -4.78 5.95
C LYS A 20 0.07 -6.01 5.06
N LYS A 21 0.18 -7.20 5.65
CA LYS A 21 0.27 -8.45 4.88
C LYS A 21 -1.00 -8.70 4.04
N GLU A 22 -2.18 -8.49 4.63
CA GLU A 22 -3.44 -8.61 3.91
C GLU A 22 -3.58 -7.55 2.81
N LEU A 23 -3.20 -6.30 3.11
CA LEU A 23 -3.16 -5.21 2.15
C LEU A 23 -2.33 -5.59 0.92
N TYR A 24 -1.11 -6.10 1.10
CA TYR A 24 -0.25 -6.51 -0.01
C TYR A 24 -0.90 -7.63 -0.84
N GLY A 25 -1.52 -8.61 -0.19
CA GLY A 25 -2.24 -9.68 -0.91
C GLY A 25 -3.40 -9.14 -1.76
N ILE A 26 -4.12 -8.13 -1.27
CA ILE A 26 -5.19 -7.47 -2.01
C ILE A 26 -4.62 -6.69 -3.20
N THR A 27 -3.61 -5.86 -2.98
CA THR A 27 -3.02 -5.03 -4.04
C THR A 27 -2.33 -5.88 -5.10
N ASP A 28 -1.60 -6.93 -4.71
CA ASP A 28 -0.95 -7.88 -5.63
C ASP A 28 -1.98 -8.59 -6.52
N SER A 29 -3.13 -8.98 -5.94
CA SER A 29 -4.23 -9.56 -6.71
C SER A 29 -4.77 -8.60 -7.77
N PHE A 30 -4.84 -7.29 -7.48
CA PHE A 30 -5.28 -6.31 -8.46
C PHE A 30 -4.21 -6.02 -9.52
N VAL A 31 -2.94 -5.88 -9.12
CA VAL A 31 -1.82 -5.70 -10.06
C VAL A 31 -1.79 -6.87 -11.06
N GLU A 32 -1.91 -8.11 -10.57
CA GLU A 32 -1.94 -9.30 -11.43
C GLU A 32 -3.16 -9.30 -12.36
N SER A 33 -4.34 -8.94 -11.83
CA SER A 33 -5.56 -8.90 -12.64
C SER A 33 -5.47 -7.88 -13.77
N LEU A 34 -4.75 -6.77 -13.60
CA LEU A 34 -4.50 -5.74 -14.62
C LEU A 34 -3.55 -6.20 -15.74
N GLN A 35 -2.93 -7.37 -15.60
CA GLN A 35 -2.09 -7.99 -16.62
C GLN A 35 -2.77 -9.21 -17.28
N THR A 36 -3.80 -9.77 -16.64
CA THR A 36 -4.32 -11.10 -17.00
C THR A 36 -5.81 -11.10 -17.34
N THR A 37 -6.62 -10.36 -16.57
CA THR A 37 -8.09 -10.43 -16.64
C THR A 37 -8.69 -9.13 -17.16
N TYR A 38 -8.15 -8.00 -16.73
CA TYR A 38 -8.68 -6.67 -17.02
C TYR A 38 -7.62 -5.82 -17.71
N ASP A 39 -7.95 -5.25 -18.88
CA ASP A 39 -7.11 -4.22 -19.49
C ASP A 39 -7.12 -2.93 -18.65
N SER A 40 -8.28 -2.60 -18.06
CA SER A 40 -8.44 -1.54 -17.06
C SER A 40 -9.74 -1.73 -16.29
N TYR A 41 -9.79 -1.23 -15.05
CA TYR A 41 -11.02 -1.08 -14.29
C TYR A 41 -11.82 0.15 -14.73
N GLY A 42 -13.14 0.13 -14.60
CA GLY A 42 -13.98 1.27 -14.96
C GLY A 42 -13.68 2.51 -14.12
N ILE A 43 -13.67 3.69 -14.74
CA ILE A 43 -13.45 4.98 -14.04
C ILE A 43 -14.61 5.32 -13.10
N LEU A 44 -15.82 4.85 -13.43
CA LEU A 44 -17.06 5.03 -12.66
C LEU A 44 -17.57 3.73 -12.03
N GLY A 45 -16.80 2.63 -12.14
CA GLY A 45 -17.18 1.26 -11.77
C GLY A 45 -16.03 0.51 -11.11
N GLY A 46 -15.34 1.17 -10.17
CA GLY A 46 -14.35 0.52 -9.31
C GLY A 46 -14.95 0.06 -7.98
N GLU A 47 -16.19 0.48 -7.68
CA GLU A 47 -16.81 0.32 -6.36
C GLU A 47 -17.16 -1.14 -6.06
N GLU A 48 -17.62 -1.90 -7.06
CA GLU A 48 -17.92 -3.32 -6.95
C GLU A 48 -16.68 -4.18 -6.67
N HIS A 49 -15.49 -3.62 -6.95
CA HIS A 49 -14.21 -4.27 -6.73
C HIS A 49 -13.53 -3.80 -5.44
N ILE A 50 -14.15 -2.92 -4.67
CA ILE A 50 -13.57 -2.46 -3.40
C ILE A 50 -13.33 -3.65 -2.47
N LYS A 51 -12.11 -3.74 -1.95
CA LYS A 51 -11.74 -4.67 -0.90
C LYS A 51 -11.25 -3.91 0.31
N THR A 52 -11.63 -4.37 1.49
CA THR A 52 -11.21 -3.81 2.78
C THR A 52 -10.50 -4.89 3.57
N THR A 53 -9.40 -4.56 4.24
CA THR A 53 -8.72 -5.52 5.11
C THR A 53 -9.66 -5.97 6.24
N SER A 54 -9.48 -7.18 6.73
CA SER A 54 -10.33 -7.80 7.74
C SER A 54 -10.44 -7.01 9.05
N ASP A 55 -9.42 -6.21 9.37
CA ASP A 55 -9.39 -5.31 10.52
C ASP A 55 -9.95 -3.90 10.25
N GLY A 56 -10.41 -3.64 9.02
CA GLY A 56 -10.98 -2.37 8.61
C GLY A 56 -9.98 -1.21 8.57
N GLU A 57 -8.68 -1.47 8.52
CA GLU A 57 -7.65 -0.41 8.50
C GLU A 57 -7.45 0.19 7.11
N TYR A 58 -7.40 -0.65 6.07
CA TYR A 58 -7.15 -0.24 4.70
C TYR A 58 -8.30 -0.64 3.78
N GLN A 59 -8.57 0.22 2.81
CA GLN A 59 -9.48 -0.04 1.70
C GLN A 59 -8.72 0.16 0.39
N VAL A 60 -8.87 -0.79 -0.53
CA VAL A 60 -8.26 -0.76 -1.87
C VAL A 60 -9.37 -0.71 -2.91
N MET A 61 -9.31 0.29 -3.77
CA MET A 61 -10.23 0.49 -4.89
C MET A 61 -9.44 0.62 -6.19
N PRO A 62 -9.60 -0.28 -7.16
CA PRO A 62 -9.02 -0.10 -8.47
C PRO A 62 -9.85 0.90 -9.31
N VAL A 63 -9.18 1.80 -10.03
CA VAL A 63 -9.81 2.79 -10.94
C VAL A 63 -8.92 2.94 -12.17
N GLY A 64 -9.42 2.55 -13.35
CA GLY A 64 -8.56 2.48 -14.54
C GLY A 64 -7.43 1.47 -14.32
N ARG A 65 -6.19 1.91 -14.51
CA ARG A 65 -4.98 1.15 -14.16
C ARG A 65 -4.27 1.71 -12.93
N LEU A 66 -5.04 2.30 -12.02
CA LEU A 66 -4.56 2.83 -10.74
C LEU A 66 -5.21 2.06 -9.61
N LEU A 67 -4.49 1.84 -8.52
CA LEU A 67 -5.07 1.32 -7.28
C LEU A 67 -5.03 2.42 -6.23
N ASN A 68 -6.19 2.76 -5.67
CA ASN A 68 -6.34 3.72 -4.60
C ASN A 68 -6.38 2.99 -3.26
N VAL A 69 -5.36 3.22 -2.43
CA VAL A 69 -5.24 2.67 -1.07
C VAL A 69 -5.57 3.76 -0.06
N LYS A 70 -6.71 3.60 0.62
CA LYS A 70 -7.24 4.51 1.62
C LYS A 70 -7.06 3.94 3.02
N ILE A 71 -6.53 4.75 3.93
CA ILE A 71 -6.55 4.48 5.37
C ILE A 71 -7.93 4.89 5.90
N LEU A 72 -8.65 3.96 6.53
CA LEU A 72 -10.00 4.21 7.02
C LEU A 72 -10.05 4.83 8.42
N LYS A 73 -8.93 4.79 9.16
CA LYS A 73 -8.76 5.41 10.47
C LYS A 73 -8.27 6.84 10.34
N VAL A 74 -8.62 7.70 11.30
CA VAL A 74 -8.01 9.03 11.43
C VAL A 74 -6.58 8.86 11.91
N VAL A 75 -5.61 9.20 11.07
CA VAL A 75 -4.18 9.01 11.34
C VAL A 75 -3.39 10.29 11.07
N THR A 76 -2.15 10.32 11.55
CA THR A 76 -1.22 11.42 11.27
C THR A 76 -0.63 11.32 9.87
N ASP A 77 -0.02 12.41 9.43
CA ASP A 77 0.67 12.49 8.14
C ASP A 77 1.80 11.45 8.00
N ASP A 78 2.48 11.14 9.09
CA ASP A 78 3.60 10.19 9.09
C ASP A 78 3.14 8.76 8.80
N VAL A 79 1.92 8.38 9.20
CA VAL A 79 1.37 7.06 8.86
C VAL A 79 1.16 6.92 7.34
N TYR A 80 0.83 8.02 6.66
CA TYR A 80 0.76 8.01 5.19
C TYR A 80 2.14 7.87 4.55
N LYS A 81 3.17 8.52 5.10
CA LYS A 81 4.55 8.40 4.60
C LYS A 81 5.07 6.98 4.79
N ASP A 82 4.87 6.41 5.97
CA ASP A 82 5.25 5.04 6.28
C ASP A 82 4.57 4.05 5.32
N LEU A 83 3.27 4.22 5.06
CA LEU A 83 2.54 3.38 4.11
C LEU A 83 3.03 3.54 2.67
N GLU A 84 3.34 4.77 2.26
CA GLU A 84 3.90 5.04 0.92
C GLU A 84 5.27 4.35 0.77
N GLU A 85 6.16 4.50 1.75
CA GLU A 85 7.50 3.89 1.74
C GLU A 85 7.42 2.36 1.74
N ASP A 86 6.51 1.78 2.52
CA ASP A 86 6.27 0.35 2.57
C ASP A 86 5.80 -0.20 1.21
N LEU A 87 4.81 0.45 0.59
CA LEU A 87 4.30 0.05 -0.73
C LEU A 87 5.33 0.27 -1.84
N LYS A 88 6.11 1.36 -1.79
CA LYS A 88 7.27 1.58 -2.67
C LYS A 88 8.28 0.45 -2.54
N SER A 89 8.62 0.07 -1.31
CA SER A 89 9.56 -1.02 -1.05
C SER A 89 9.03 -2.37 -1.54
N HIS A 90 7.72 -2.62 -1.37
CA HIS A 90 7.06 -3.84 -1.85
C HIS A 90 7.09 -3.96 -3.37
N TYR A 91 6.84 -2.87 -4.11
CA TYR A 91 6.78 -2.87 -5.58
C TYR A 91 8.07 -2.45 -6.30
N LYS A 92 9.16 -2.18 -5.58
CA LYS A 92 10.40 -1.60 -6.14
C LYS A 92 10.97 -2.32 -7.38
N ASP A 93 10.79 -3.64 -7.46
CA ASP A 93 11.32 -4.49 -8.55
C ASP A 93 10.20 -5.02 -9.47
N ASP A 94 8.95 -4.62 -9.22
CA ASP A 94 7.79 -5.07 -9.97
C ASP A 94 7.50 -4.13 -11.15
N LYS A 95 7.89 -4.56 -12.35
CA LYS A 95 7.71 -3.80 -13.60
C LYS A 95 6.26 -3.55 -13.99
N ARG A 96 5.29 -4.17 -13.31
CA ARG A 96 3.85 -3.92 -13.52
C ARG A 96 3.39 -2.64 -12.82
N VAL A 97 4.21 -2.10 -11.91
CA VAL A 97 3.96 -0.88 -11.14
C VAL A 97 4.99 0.16 -11.53
N ASN A 98 4.53 1.31 -12.02
CA ASN A 98 5.39 2.42 -12.42
C ASN A 98 5.83 3.27 -11.24
N ASP A 99 4.89 3.54 -10.33
CA ASP A 99 5.12 4.42 -9.19
C ASP A 99 4.10 4.16 -8.07
N VAL A 100 4.47 4.58 -6.87
CA VAL A 100 3.61 4.61 -5.69
C VAL A 100 3.72 6.01 -5.11
N TYR A 101 2.61 6.71 -4.92
CA TYR A 101 2.65 8.09 -4.43
C TYR A 101 1.37 8.50 -3.71
N ARG A 102 1.46 9.43 -2.76
CA ARG A 102 0.29 10.05 -2.17
C ARG A 102 -0.36 11.07 -3.10
N ASN A 103 -1.68 10.98 -3.27
CA ASN A 103 -2.44 11.99 -4.01
C ASN A 103 -2.93 13.14 -3.10
N ASN A 104 -3.42 14.20 -3.73
CA ASN A 104 -3.93 15.40 -3.03
C ASN A 104 -5.22 15.15 -2.21
N VAL A 105 -5.86 13.99 -2.37
CA VAL A 105 -7.11 13.62 -1.68
C VAL A 105 -6.84 12.77 -0.44
N GLY A 106 -5.56 12.55 -0.08
CA GLY A 106 -5.18 11.87 1.15
C GLY A 106 -5.28 10.35 1.05
N THR A 107 -4.97 9.77 -0.11
CA THR A 107 -4.80 8.34 -0.30
C THR A 107 -3.49 8.01 -1.01
N ILE A 108 -3.02 6.77 -0.90
CA ILE A 108 -1.84 6.29 -1.61
C ILE A 108 -2.28 5.66 -2.93
N MET A 109 -1.66 6.07 -4.03
CA MET A 109 -1.91 5.55 -5.36
C MET A 109 -0.80 4.57 -5.73
N ILE A 110 -1.17 3.42 -6.28
CA ILE A 110 -0.26 2.50 -6.96
C ILE A 110 -0.57 2.61 -8.46
N ASP A 111 0.40 3.08 -9.23
CA ASP A 111 0.24 3.33 -10.66
C ASP A 111 0.67 2.12 -11.49
N CYS A 112 -0.28 1.50 -12.18
CA CYS A 112 -0.06 0.34 -13.04
C CYS A 112 -0.33 0.66 -14.53
N ARG A 113 -0.35 1.95 -14.93
CA ARG A 113 -0.52 2.36 -16.33
C ARG A 113 0.66 1.86 -17.18
N ASN A 114 0.52 1.86 -18.51
CA ASN A 114 1.60 1.49 -19.44
C ASN A 114 2.11 2.74 -20.14
#